data_AF-A0A2S2NXR4-F1
#
_entry.id   AF-A0A2S2NXR4-F1
#
_cell.length_a   1.000
_cell.length_b   1.000
_cell.length_c   1.000
_cell.angle_alpha   90.00
_cell.angle_beta   90.00
_cell.angle_gamma   90.00
#
_symmetry.space_group_name_H-M   'P 1'
#
loop_
_entity.id
_entity.type
_entity.pdbx_description
1 polymer ?
#
loop_
_entity_poly.entity_id
_entity_poly.type
_entity_poly.pdbx_seq_one_letter_code
_entity_poly.pdbx_strand_id
1 'polypeptide(L)'
;MTQLMDVIEEFLMFRKFSFTRLDGTMKIQTRVDAMTTFNSDPNCFLMMISTRAGGLGLNLTSADTVILFDSDWNPQVDLQAQDRCHRMGQNKPVVVYRFCSKNTIDERILNFATAKRKLEKMIIGSGSFSRTTTLTLSSIEELMNLLKSSEYTKTMQPNGFILSDEELDAILDRSDMQNSAPITHASQSAEHFKVLTNS
;
A
#
# COMPACT_ATOMS: atom_id res chain seq x y z
N MET A 1 14.28 -0.78 -9.60
CA MET A 1 14.40 -1.41 -10.94
C MET A 1 13.43 -0.72 -11.88
N THR A 2 13.87 -0.21 -13.03
CA THR A 2 12.96 0.32 -14.06
C THR A 2 12.64 -0.70 -15.14
N GLN A 3 13.49 -1.73 -15.31
CA GLN A 3 13.27 -2.81 -16.29
C GLN A 3 11.94 -3.53 -16.12
N LEU A 4 11.50 -3.75 -14.88
CA LEU A 4 10.18 -4.32 -14.60
C LEU A 4 9.06 -3.38 -15.07
N MET A 5 9.22 -2.07 -14.91
CA MET A 5 8.25 -1.09 -15.40
C MET A 5 8.19 -1.11 -16.93
N ASP A 6 9.33 -1.29 -17.61
CA ASP A 6 9.38 -1.41 -19.08
C ASP A 6 8.56 -2.62 -19.57
N VAL A 7 8.64 -3.76 -18.88
CA VAL A 7 7.84 -4.97 -19.19
C VAL A 7 6.35 -4.73 -18.94
N ILE A 8 6.00 -4.08 -17.83
CA ILE A 8 4.60 -3.72 -17.53
C ILE A 8 4.08 -2.73 -18.58
N GLU A 9 4.90 -1.79 -19.02
CA GLU A 9 4.57 -0.83 -20.06
C GLU A 9 4.16 -1.53 -21.37
N GLU A 10 4.96 -2.49 -21.84
CA GLU A 10 4.63 -3.31 -23.00
C GLU A 10 3.31 -4.08 -22.82
N PHE A 11 3.09 -4.67 -21.65
CA PHE A 11 1.85 -5.37 -21.35
C PHE A 11 0.62 -4.45 -21.40
N LEU A 12 0.72 -3.23 -20.85
CA LEU A 12 -0.36 -2.26 -20.85
C LEU A 12 -0.66 -1.73 -22.25
N MET A 13 0.38 -1.49 -23.05
CA MET A 13 0.24 -1.14 -24.47
C MET A 13 -0.47 -2.27 -25.24
N PHE A 14 -0.07 -3.52 -25.02
CA PHE A 14 -0.72 -4.68 -25.65
C PHE A 14 -2.21 -4.80 -25.27
N ARG A 15 -2.55 -4.52 -24.01
CA ARG A 15 -3.94 -4.51 -23.51
C ARG A 15 -4.71 -3.23 -23.86
N LYS A 16 -4.05 -2.23 -24.46
CA LYS A 16 -4.62 -0.92 -24.83
C LYS A 16 -5.17 -0.13 -23.62
N PHE A 17 -4.52 -0.24 -22.47
CA PHE A 17 -4.83 0.63 -21.33
C PHE A 17 -4.10 1.96 -21.46
N SER A 18 -4.80 3.06 -21.15
CA SER A 18 -4.16 4.38 -21.04
C SER A 18 -3.44 4.48 -19.70
N PHE A 19 -2.18 4.87 -19.72
CA PHE A 19 -1.38 4.99 -18.52
C PHE A 19 -0.40 6.16 -18.59
N THR A 20 0.07 6.60 -17.43
CA THR A 20 1.23 7.49 -17.30
C THR A 20 2.34 6.81 -16.53
N ARG A 21 3.58 7.26 -16.74
CA ARG A 21 4.78 6.74 -16.07
C ARG A 21 5.46 7.84 -15.29
N LEU A 22 5.96 7.52 -14.10
CA LEU A 22 6.81 8.38 -13.30
C LEU A 22 7.99 7.60 -12.74
N ASP A 23 9.17 7.91 -13.26
CA ASP A 23 10.43 7.40 -12.76
C ASP A 23 11.38 8.52 -12.29
N GLY A 24 12.47 8.10 -11.66
CA GLY A 24 13.50 9.02 -11.16
C GLY A 24 14.33 9.70 -12.25
N THR A 25 14.25 9.26 -13.50
CA THR A 25 15.03 9.79 -14.63
C THR A 25 14.30 10.87 -15.42
N MET A 26 12.98 10.98 -15.25
CA MET A 26 12.17 12.01 -15.90
C MET A 26 12.54 13.43 -15.47
N LYS A 27 12.52 14.34 -16.45
CA LYS A 27 12.64 15.79 -16.22
C LYS A 27 11.47 16.30 -15.38
N ILE A 28 11.71 17.37 -14.63
CA ILE A 28 10.70 17.95 -13.73
C ILE A 28 9.41 18.34 -14.47
N GLN A 29 9.51 18.91 -15.67
CA GLN A 29 8.34 19.30 -16.46
C GLN A 29 7.49 18.09 -16.84
N THR A 30 8.12 17.06 -17.44
CA THR A 30 7.44 15.82 -17.84
C THR A 30 6.79 15.11 -16.66
N ARG A 31 7.41 15.19 -15.48
CA ARG A 31 6.84 14.68 -14.23
C ARG A 31 5.55 15.41 -13.86
N VAL A 32 5.53 16.74 -13.92
CA VAL A 32 4.33 17.56 -13.63
C VAL A 32 3.24 17.28 -14.65
N ASP A 33 3.59 17.16 -15.93
CA ASP A 33 2.64 16.86 -17.00
C ASP A 33 2.00 15.47 -16.77
N ALA A 34 2.80 14.44 -16.46
CA ALA A 34 2.31 13.10 -16.16
C ALA A 34 1.35 13.05 -14.96
N MET A 35 1.65 13.79 -13.88
CA MET A 35 0.75 13.92 -12.73
C MET A 35 -0.54 14.64 -13.09
N THR A 36 -0.44 15.70 -13.88
CA THR A 36 -1.60 16.50 -14.27
C THR A 36 -2.53 15.67 -15.14
N THR A 37 -1.98 14.93 -16.10
CA THR A 37 -2.74 13.97 -16.93
C THR A 37 -3.40 12.91 -16.06
N PHE A 38 -2.67 12.28 -15.14
CA PHE A 38 -3.26 11.25 -14.28
C PHE A 38 -4.41 11.78 -13.40
N ASN A 39 -4.25 12.98 -12.84
CA ASN A 39 -5.25 13.53 -11.95
C ASN A 39 -6.47 14.13 -12.68
N SER A 40 -6.31 14.58 -13.93
CA SER A 40 -7.34 15.35 -14.66
C SER A 40 -8.02 14.57 -15.78
N ASP A 41 -7.34 13.61 -16.41
CA ASP A 41 -7.90 12.82 -17.52
C ASP A 41 -8.60 11.56 -16.98
N PRO A 42 -9.93 11.47 -17.05
CA PRO A 42 -10.66 10.28 -16.60
C PRO A 42 -10.39 9.05 -17.47
N ASN A 43 -9.82 9.22 -18.67
CA ASN A 43 -9.42 8.09 -19.52
C ASN A 43 -8.08 7.48 -19.09
N CYS A 44 -7.28 8.19 -18.29
CA CYS A 44 -6.03 7.66 -17.77
C CYS A 44 -6.34 6.62 -16.67
N PHE A 45 -6.19 5.34 -17.02
CA PHE A 45 -6.60 4.24 -16.15
C PHE A 45 -5.63 4.00 -14.98
N LEU A 46 -4.32 4.13 -15.22
CA LEU A 46 -3.31 3.88 -14.18
C LEU A 46 -2.08 4.77 -14.33
N MET A 47 -1.32 4.89 -13.25
CA MET A 47 -0.01 5.54 -13.25
C MET A 47 1.03 4.60 -12.65
N MET A 48 2.07 4.29 -13.42
CA MET A 48 3.21 3.49 -12.95
C MET A 48 4.23 4.39 -12.27
N ILE A 49 4.65 4.03 -11.06
CA ILE A 49 5.57 4.83 -10.28
C ILE A 49 6.69 3.95 -9.76
N SER A 50 7.93 4.36 -9.99
CA SER A 50 9.05 3.72 -9.30
C SER A 50 8.99 4.10 -7.81
N THR A 51 9.10 3.11 -6.91
CA THR A 51 8.96 3.30 -5.46
C THR A 51 9.83 4.45 -4.91
N ARG A 52 11.06 4.61 -5.44
CA ARG A 52 11.97 5.72 -5.09
C ARG A 52 11.45 7.09 -5.53
N ALA A 53 10.79 7.19 -6.67
CA ALA A 53 10.20 8.45 -7.14
C ALA A 53 8.89 8.81 -6.41
N GLY A 54 8.21 7.81 -5.83
CA GLY A 54 7.04 8.01 -4.97
C GLY A 54 7.34 8.77 -3.66
N GLY A 55 8.59 8.76 -3.18
CA GLY A 55 9.01 9.47 -1.97
C GLY A 55 9.12 11.00 -2.08
N LEU A 56 8.82 11.58 -3.24
CA LEU A 56 9.09 12.99 -3.56
C LEU A 56 7.94 13.96 -3.23
N GLY A 57 6.96 13.56 -2.43
CA GLY A 57 5.90 14.48 -2.01
C GLY A 57 4.77 14.65 -3.04
N LEU A 58 4.43 13.60 -3.79
CA LEU A 58 3.42 13.66 -4.85
C LEU A 58 1.99 13.72 -4.30
N ASN A 59 1.04 14.20 -5.11
CA ASN A 59 -0.39 14.17 -4.82
C ASN A 59 -1.14 13.41 -5.92
N LEU A 60 -1.66 12.22 -5.59
CA LEU A 60 -2.28 11.27 -6.51
C LEU A 60 -3.69 10.88 -6.02
N THR A 61 -4.42 11.86 -5.48
CA THR A 61 -5.76 11.68 -4.90
C THR A 61 -6.83 11.26 -5.92
N SER A 62 -6.54 11.25 -7.22
CA SER A 62 -7.48 10.70 -8.21
C SER A 62 -7.53 9.17 -8.20
N ALA A 63 -6.53 8.50 -7.60
CA ALA A 63 -6.48 7.04 -7.48
C ALA A 63 -7.03 6.55 -6.14
N ASP A 64 -7.91 5.56 -6.17
CA ASP A 64 -8.43 4.88 -4.97
C ASP A 64 -7.78 3.51 -4.73
N THR A 65 -6.89 3.08 -5.62
CA THR A 65 -6.29 1.74 -5.57
C THR A 65 -4.78 1.86 -5.73
N VAL A 66 -4.04 1.24 -4.82
CA VAL A 66 -2.58 1.17 -4.86
C VAL A 66 -2.17 -0.30 -4.97
N ILE A 67 -1.37 -0.64 -5.97
CA ILE A 67 -0.81 -1.98 -6.14
C ILE A 67 0.70 -1.88 -5.94
N LEU A 68 1.19 -2.51 -4.86
CA LEU A 68 2.61 -2.68 -4.59
C LEU A 68 3.05 -3.99 -5.25
N PHE A 69 3.73 -3.85 -6.39
CA PHE A 69 4.19 -4.99 -7.17
C PHE A 69 5.36 -5.70 -6.49
N ASP A 70 6.31 -4.93 -5.96
CA ASP A 70 7.39 -5.37 -5.11
C ASP A 70 7.36 -4.65 -3.76
N SER A 71 7.98 -5.26 -2.75
CA SER A 71 8.03 -4.73 -1.38
C SER A 71 9.44 -4.23 -1.06
N ASP A 72 9.56 -3.01 -0.53
CA ASP A 72 10.86 -2.51 -0.06
C ASP A 72 11.24 -3.16 1.28
N TRP A 73 12.55 -3.29 1.54
CA TRP A 73 13.08 -3.76 2.83
C TRP A 73 12.81 -2.79 3.98
N ASN A 74 12.53 -1.53 3.65
CA ASN A 74 12.09 -0.50 4.57
C ASN A 74 10.57 -0.26 4.41
N PRO A 75 9.73 -0.71 5.37
CA PRO A 75 8.28 -0.56 5.29
C PRO A 75 7.81 0.90 5.16
N GLN A 76 8.63 1.85 5.62
CA GLN A 76 8.29 3.27 5.56
C GLN A 76 8.25 3.82 4.12
N VAL A 77 9.04 3.24 3.22
CA VAL A 77 9.06 3.63 1.81
C VAL A 77 7.72 3.29 1.18
N ASP A 78 7.21 2.08 1.42
CA ASP A 78 5.92 1.64 0.90
C ASP A 78 4.77 2.42 1.52
N LEU A 79 4.83 2.72 2.82
CA LEU A 79 3.82 3.54 3.49
C LEU A 79 3.76 4.94 2.88
N GLN A 80 4.93 5.55 2.65
CA GLN A 80 5.02 6.87 2.02
C GLN A 80 4.45 6.86 0.59
N ALA A 81 4.63 5.77 -0.15
CA ALA A 81 4.07 5.59 -1.48
C ALA A 81 2.53 5.49 -1.45
N GLN A 82 1.96 4.80 -0.46
CA GLN A 82 0.50 4.73 -0.27
C GLN A 82 -0.11 6.08 0.12
N ASP A 83 0.58 6.84 0.98
CA ASP A 83 0.20 8.19 1.41
C ASP A 83 0.16 9.23 0.26
N ARG A 84 0.55 8.83 -0.96
CA ARG A 84 0.33 9.64 -2.17
C ARG A 84 -1.14 9.64 -2.59
N CYS A 85 -1.83 8.51 -2.40
CA CYS A 85 -3.24 8.32 -2.73
C CYS A 85 -4.13 8.47 -1.49
N HIS A 86 -3.69 7.89 -0.36
CA HIS A 86 -4.33 8.07 0.95
C HIS A 86 -3.91 9.41 1.57
N ARG A 87 -4.41 10.50 0.98
CA ARG A 87 -4.02 11.87 1.31
C ARG A 87 -5.24 12.76 1.45
N MET A 88 -5.10 13.85 2.22
CA MET A 88 -6.10 14.92 2.29
C MET A 88 -6.46 15.39 0.87
N GLY A 89 -7.74 15.30 0.51
CA GLY A 89 -8.25 15.55 -0.85
C GLY A 89 -8.78 14.29 -1.55
N GLN A 90 -8.53 13.10 -1.01
CA GLN A 90 -9.16 11.86 -1.46
C GLN A 90 -10.59 11.76 -0.89
N ASN A 91 -11.55 11.42 -1.75
CA ASN A 91 -12.96 11.27 -1.40
C ASN A 91 -13.44 9.81 -1.43
N LYS A 92 -12.63 8.89 -1.97
CA LYS A 92 -12.94 7.45 -2.06
C LYS A 92 -12.09 6.64 -1.09
N PRO A 93 -12.61 5.51 -0.56
CA PRO A 93 -11.82 4.60 0.25
C PRO A 93 -10.62 4.07 -0.56
N VAL A 94 -9.41 4.16 0.01
CA VAL A 94 -8.19 3.71 -0.64
C VAL A 94 -7.89 2.26 -0.25
N VAL A 95 -7.71 1.38 -1.24
CA VAL A 95 -7.33 -0.02 -1.03
C VAL A 95 -5.89 -0.24 -1.48
N VAL A 96 -5.10 -0.91 -0.65
CA VAL A 96 -3.71 -1.26 -0.97
C VAL A 96 -3.59 -2.78 -1.15
N TYR A 97 -3.26 -3.18 -2.37
CA TYR A 97 -2.88 -4.56 -2.70
C TYR A 97 -1.37 -4.68 -2.70
N ARG A 98 -0.86 -5.73 -2.05
CA ARG A 98 0.57 -6.04 -2.07
C ARG A 98 0.78 -7.43 -2.61
N PHE A 99 1.53 -7.55 -3.69
CA PHE A 99 1.93 -8.84 -4.23
C PHE A 99 3.09 -9.41 -3.41
N CYS A 100 3.03 -10.70 -3.11
CA CYS A 100 4.05 -11.41 -2.35
C CYS A 100 4.11 -12.86 -2.84
N SER A 101 5.24 -13.31 -3.35
CA SER A 101 5.35 -14.71 -3.79
C SER A 101 5.60 -15.64 -2.60
N LYS A 102 4.76 -16.65 -2.35
CA LYS A 102 4.96 -17.60 -1.22
C LYS A 102 6.15 -18.50 -1.49
N ASN A 103 6.74 -19.03 -0.42
CA ASN A 103 7.91 -19.92 -0.50
C ASN A 103 9.13 -19.26 -1.18
N THR A 104 9.12 -17.93 -1.32
CA THR A 104 10.23 -17.15 -1.87
C THR A 104 10.79 -16.19 -0.84
N ILE A 105 11.82 -15.45 -1.23
CA ILE A 105 12.40 -14.38 -0.42
C ILE A 105 11.39 -13.26 -0.12
N ASP A 106 10.35 -13.08 -0.94
CA ASP A 106 9.33 -12.02 -0.76
C ASP A 106 8.61 -12.16 0.57
N GLU A 107 8.24 -13.39 0.97
CA GLU A 107 7.59 -13.65 2.25
C GLU A 107 8.51 -13.31 3.43
N ARG A 108 9.80 -13.59 3.30
CA ARG A 108 10.79 -13.23 4.32
C ARG A 108 10.97 -11.72 4.43
N ILE A 109 10.97 -11.01 3.29
CA ILE A 109 11.03 -9.54 3.25
C ILE A 109 9.79 -8.96 3.92
N LEU A 110 8.59 -9.45 3.58
CA LEU A 110 7.33 -9.01 4.16
C LEU A 110 7.29 -9.24 5.68
N ASN A 111 7.72 -10.42 6.14
CA ASN A 111 7.79 -10.74 7.57
C ASN A 111 8.77 -9.81 8.30
N PHE A 112 9.93 -9.52 7.70
CA PHE A 112 10.91 -8.61 8.27
C PHE A 112 10.40 -7.17 8.33
N ALA A 113 9.76 -6.69 7.26
CA ALA A 113 9.13 -5.38 7.20
C ALA A 113 8.01 -5.24 8.25
N THR A 114 7.18 -6.28 8.41
CA THR A 114 6.13 -6.34 9.43
C THR A 114 6.71 -6.31 10.84
N ALA A 115 7.77 -7.07 11.11
CA ALA A 115 8.45 -7.08 12.39
C ALA A 115 9.04 -5.70 12.74
N LYS A 116 9.70 -5.04 11.78
CA LYS A 116 10.20 -3.67 11.93
C LYS A 116 9.08 -2.69 12.27
N ARG A 117 7.95 -2.78 11.57
CA ARG A 117 6.79 -1.91 11.81
C ARG A 117 6.15 -2.13 13.18
N LYS A 118 6.04 -3.38 13.63
CA LYS A 118 5.58 -3.70 14.99
C LYS A 118 6.50 -3.11 16.05
N LEU A 119 7.82 -3.20 15.84
CA LEU A 119 8.81 -2.62 16.73
C LEU A 119 8.71 -1.09 16.76
N GLU A 120 8.60 -0.44 15.59
CA GLU A 120 8.40 1.00 15.49
C GLU A 120 7.14 1.47 16.24
N LYS A 121 6.01 0.80 16.04
CA LYS A 121 4.77 1.10 16.77
C LYS A 121 4.93 0.92 18.28
N MET A 122 5.64 -0.11 18.72
CA MET A 122 5.97 -0.31 20.14
C MET A 122 6.81 0.85 20.68
N ILE A 123 7.84 1.31 19.95
CA ILE A 123 8.66 2.45 20.37
C ILE A 123 7.85 3.74 20.43
N ILE A 124 7.00 4.01 19.44
CA ILE A 124 6.17 5.23 19.41
C ILE A 124 5.13 5.20 20.54
N GLY A 125 4.44 4.07 20.73
CA GLY A 125 3.52 3.88 21.84
C GLY A 125 4.20 3.98 23.21
N SER A 126 5.42 3.44 23.33
CA SER A 126 6.26 3.56 24.53
C SER A 126 6.96 4.92 24.66
N GLY A 127 6.97 5.74 23.61
CA GLY A 127 7.64 7.05 23.56
C GLY A 127 6.79 8.18 24.14
N SER A 128 5.48 7.95 24.34
CA SER A 128 4.63 8.82 25.16
C SER A 128 4.84 8.62 26.67
N PHE A 129 5.83 7.80 27.06
CA PHE A 129 6.24 7.64 28.44
C PHE A 129 7.15 8.80 28.82
N SER A 130 6.55 9.87 29.35
CA SER A 130 7.27 10.84 30.17
C SER A 130 8.17 10.07 31.13
N ARG A 131 9.38 10.60 31.39
CA ARG A 131 10.55 10.03 32.10
C ARG A 131 10.26 9.57 33.56
N THR A 132 9.00 9.40 33.95
CA THR A 132 8.52 9.26 35.33
C THR A 132 7.32 8.30 35.49
N THR A 133 6.80 7.64 34.47
CA THR A 133 5.61 6.78 34.68
C THR A 133 5.98 5.33 35.05
N THR A 134 5.14 4.66 35.83
CA THR A 134 5.29 3.25 36.20
C THR A 134 4.53 2.43 35.16
N LEU A 135 5.09 1.34 34.64
CA LEU A 135 4.42 0.49 33.64
C LEU A 135 3.10 -0.03 34.23
N THR A 136 1.96 0.45 33.75
CA THR A 136 0.64 -0.01 34.20
C THR A 136 0.22 -1.26 33.43
N LEU A 137 -0.59 -2.12 34.04
CA LEU A 137 -1.12 -3.33 33.41
C LEU A 137 -1.94 -3.03 32.13
N SER A 138 -2.61 -1.87 32.09
CA SER A 138 -3.36 -1.39 30.92
C SER A 138 -2.46 -1.16 29.70
N SER A 139 -1.25 -0.62 29.89
CA SER A 139 -0.28 -0.44 28.80
C SER A 139 0.27 -1.77 28.28
N ILE A 140 0.34 -2.80 29.13
CA ILE A 140 0.74 -4.16 28.73
C ILE A 140 -0.37 -4.82 27.91
N GLU A 141 -1.64 -4.61 28.28
CA GLU A 141 -2.80 -5.15 27.55
C GLU A 141 -2.98 -4.49 26.18
N GLU A 142 -2.80 -3.16 26.09
CA GLU A 142 -2.73 -2.44 24.81
C GLU A 142 -1.58 -2.96 23.92
N LEU A 143 -0.40 -3.20 24.50
CA LEU A 143 0.74 -3.74 23.78
C LEU A 143 0.48 -5.17 23.28
N MET A 144 -0.17 -6.00 24.09
CA MET A 144 -0.59 -7.35 23.73
C MET A 144 -1.60 -7.33 22.58
N ASN A 145 -2.55 -6.39 22.58
CA ASN A 145 -3.51 -6.23 21.50
C ASN A 145 -2.84 -5.77 20.19
N LEU A 146 -1.86 -4.87 20.28
CA LEU A 146 -1.07 -4.42 19.12
C LEU A 146 -0.22 -5.57 18.54
N LEU A 147 0.33 -6.44 19.39
CA LEU A 147 1.10 -7.60 18.92
C LEU A 147 0.22 -8.65 18.21
N LYS A 148 -1.00 -8.84 18.72
CA LYS A 148 -1.99 -9.83 18.21
C LYS A 148 -2.74 -9.36 16.97
N SER A 149 -2.90 -8.05 16.76
CA SER A 149 -3.55 -7.55 15.55
C SER A 149 -2.69 -7.85 14.32
N SER A 150 -3.29 -8.47 13.31
CA SER A 150 -2.73 -8.52 11.97
C SER A 150 -3.16 -7.25 11.25
N GLU A 151 -2.21 -6.45 10.79
CA GLU A 151 -2.50 -5.21 10.04
C GLU A 151 -2.97 -5.46 8.61
N TYR A 152 -2.96 -6.71 8.17
CA TYR A 152 -3.36 -7.09 6.84
C TYR A 152 -4.09 -8.43 6.84
N THR A 153 -5.01 -8.56 5.91
CA THR A 153 -5.64 -9.84 5.59
C THR A 153 -4.71 -10.60 4.66
N LYS A 154 -4.14 -11.71 5.15
CA LYS A 154 -3.36 -12.65 4.33
C LYS A 154 -4.34 -13.62 3.69
N THR A 155 -4.59 -13.46 2.40
CA THR A 155 -5.40 -14.43 1.64
C THR A 155 -4.47 -15.51 1.09
N MET A 156 -4.52 -16.70 1.68
CA MET A 156 -3.72 -17.85 1.24
C MET A 156 -4.56 -18.75 0.32
N GLN A 157 -4.05 -19.02 -0.88
CA GLN A 157 -4.70 -19.92 -1.83
C GLN A 157 -4.75 -21.36 -1.29
N PRO A 158 -5.92 -22.02 -1.28
CA PRO A 158 -6.00 -23.43 -0.93
C PRO A 158 -5.46 -24.34 -2.06
N ASN A 159 -5.72 -24.03 -3.35
CA ASN A 159 -5.73 -25.05 -4.41
C ASN A 159 -5.20 -24.68 -5.82
N GLY A 160 -4.20 -23.79 -5.98
CA GLY A 160 -3.49 -23.62 -7.27
C GLY A 160 -2.99 -22.21 -7.57
N PHE A 161 -2.10 -22.07 -8.55
CA PHE A 161 -1.39 -20.82 -8.91
C PHE A 161 -2.28 -19.65 -9.37
N ILE A 162 -3.57 -19.90 -9.63
CA ILE A 162 -4.51 -18.94 -10.24
C ILE A 162 -5.67 -18.71 -9.26
N LEU A 163 -5.92 -17.45 -8.89
CA LEU A 163 -7.13 -17.06 -8.15
C LEU A 163 -8.34 -17.40 -9.01
N SER A 164 -9.35 -18.06 -8.44
CA SER A 164 -10.63 -18.21 -9.12
C SER A 164 -11.31 -16.84 -9.29
N ASP A 165 -12.16 -16.70 -10.31
CA ASP A 165 -12.88 -15.45 -10.56
C ASP A 165 -13.73 -15.04 -9.33
N GLU A 166 -14.31 -16.01 -8.61
CA GLU A 166 -15.05 -15.78 -7.37
C GLU A 166 -14.18 -15.24 -6.23
N GLU A 167 -12.97 -15.79 -6.05
CA GLU A 167 -12.01 -15.29 -5.06
C GLU A 167 -11.49 -13.90 -5.44
N LEU A 168 -11.24 -13.66 -6.73
CA LEU A 168 -10.81 -12.36 -7.22
C LEU A 168 -11.91 -11.31 -7.00
N ASP A 169 -13.16 -11.63 -7.31
CA ASP A 169 -14.30 -10.74 -7.07
C ASP A 169 -14.48 -10.45 -5.57
N ALA A 170 -14.33 -11.45 -4.70
CA ALA A 170 -14.35 -11.25 -3.25
C ALA A 170 -13.20 -10.35 -2.75
N ILE A 171 -12.03 -10.44 -3.38
CA ILE A 171 -10.88 -9.58 -3.07
C ILE A 171 -11.10 -8.16 -3.59
N LEU A 172 -11.71 -8.01 -4.75
CA LEU A 172 -11.98 -6.72 -5.38
C LEU A 172 -13.23 -6.03 -4.80
N ASP A 173 -14.10 -6.77 -4.11
CA ASP A 173 -15.26 -6.21 -3.43
C ASP A 173 -14.84 -5.16 -2.39
N ARG A 174 -15.54 -4.03 -2.44
CA ARG A 174 -15.36 -2.84 -1.59
C ARG A 174 -16.65 -2.44 -0.89
N SER A 175 -17.66 -3.30 -0.92
CA SER A 175 -18.98 -3.03 -0.32
C SER A 175 -18.90 -2.81 1.19
N ASP A 176 -17.93 -3.46 1.85
CA ASP A 176 -17.57 -3.26 3.25
C ASP A 176 -17.08 -1.81 3.54
N MET A 177 -16.29 -1.23 2.63
CA MET A 177 -15.69 0.09 2.81
C MET A 177 -16.63 1.25 2.42
N GLN A 178 -17.62 1.03 1.56
CA GLN A 178 -18.58 2.07 1.18
C GLN A 178 -19.59 2.37 2.30
N ASN A 179 -19.84 1.41 3.19
CA ASN A 179 -20.74 1.56 4.33
C ASN A 179 -20.07 2.20 5.56
N SER A 180 -18.73 2.26 5.59
CA SER A 180 -17.99 3.11 6.53
C SER A 180 -17.83 4.52 5.94
N ALA A 181 -18.79 5.40 6.24
CA ALA A 181 -18.74 6.82 5.88
C ALA A 181 -17.41 7.49 6.32
N PRO A 182 -16.95 8.58 5.67
CA PRO A 182 -15.60 9.11 5.82
C PRO A 182 -15.41 9.71 7.21
N ILE A 183 -14.68 9.00 8.07
CA ILE A 183 -14.30 9.52 9.38
C ILE A 183 -13.04 10.35 9.22
N THR A 184 -13.22 11.66 9.21
CA THR A 184 -12.19 12.68 9.37
C THR A 184 -11.53 12.55 10.75
N HIS A 185 -10.73 11.51 11.01
CA HIS A 185 -9.85 11.46 12.18
C HIS A 185 -8.50 10.83 11.84
N ALA A 186 -7.44 11.54 12.24
CA ALA A 186 -6.03 11.33 11.92
C ALA A 186 -5.40 10.06 12.53
N SER A 187 -6.15 8.95 12.64
CA SER A 187 -5.70 7.75 13.36
C SER A 187 -6.27 6.43 12.82
N GLN A 188 -6.36 6.27 11.50
CA GLN A 188 -6.66 4.97 10.86
C GLN A 188 -5.57 4.56 9.87
N SER A 189 -4.31 4.64 10.28
CA SER A 189 -3.16 4.24 9.47
C SER A 189 -2.86 2.73 9.61
N ALA A 190 -3.82 1.83 9.38
CA ALA A 190 -3.51 0.38 9.28
C ALA A 190 -4.60 -0.57 8.74
N GLU A 191 -5.88 -0.21 8.55
CA GLU A 191 -6.92 -1.26 8.58
C GLU A 191 -7.20 -2.04 7.28
N HIS A 192 -6.67 -1.63 6.11
CA HIS A 192 -7.13 -2.21 4.83
C HIS A 192 -5.98 -2.59 3.89
N PHE A 193 -5.14 -3.53 4.33
CA PHE A 193 -4.11 -4.15 3.49
C PHE A 193 -4.56 -5.56 3.06
N LYS A 194 -4.62 -5.80 1.74
CA LYS A 194 -4.82 -7.15 1.19
C LYS A 194 -3.48 -7.63 0.62
N VAL A 195 -2.90 -8.65 1.24
CA VAL A 195 -1.66 -9.28 0.75
C VAL A 195 -2.04 -10.49 -0.10
N LEU A 196 -1.59 -10.48 -1.36
CA LEU A 196 -1.86 -11.53 -2.33
C LEU A 196 -0.65 -12.45 -2.42
N THR A 197 -0.83 -13.71 -2.04
CA THR A 197 0.20 -14.74 -2.14
C THR A 197 -0.21 -15.86 -3.10
N ASN A 198 0.65 -16.19 -4.06
CA ASN A 198 0.55 -17.44 -4.82
C ASN A 198 1.06 -18.62 -3.97
N SER A 199 0.61 -19.86 -4.16
CA SER A 199 1.15 -21.02 -3.42
C SER A 199 2.44 -21.61 -4.01
#